data_AF-A0AAD7HVF3-F1
#
_entry.id   AF-A0AAD7HVF3-F1
#
_cell.length_a   1.000
_cell.length_b   1.000
_cell.length_c   1.000
_cell.angle_alpha   90.00
_cell.angle_beta   90.00
_cell.angle_gamma   90.00
#
_symmetry.space_group_name_H-M   'P 1'
#
loop_
_entity.id
_entity.type
_entity.pdbx_description
1 polymer ?
#
loop_
_entity_poly.entity_id
_entity_poly.type
_entity_poly.pdbx_seq_one_letter_code
_entity_poly.pdbx_strand_id
1 'polypeptide(L)'
;MVKNRRYQRAIDALEGLVVARMFELSKVNMSDTGAPISFALQARSKGVKAALERYNEAAAAMTPPRTQLSWEQIVDYAFLADFDLLRDGREDIRGEPWAQPAGRLAMDQHFKLLRADEEIARLNLEIPRLVTHMADEDRFLIYHERRLTREGNPALAHQVAAHRMERGRFNALHMERLVKLSKEPGCHNQSLISSGLSEIADWGVRCGRTSRNESNKRLKDYKRTTTRIYTVLDEGQGYELLN
;
A
#
# COMPACT_ATOMS: atom_id res chain seq x y z
N MET A 1 -7.71 9.72 40.10
CA MET A 1 -8.42 8.90 39.08
C MET A 1 -8.88 9.70 37.87
N VAL A 2 -9.62 10.82 38.04
CA VAL A 2 -10.17 11.61 36.91
C VAL A 2 -9.09 12.29 36.05
N LYS A 3 -8.03 12.84 36.66
CA LYS A 3 -6.91 13.49 35.94
C LYS A 3 -6.18 12.54 34.98
N ASN A 4 -5.84 11.33 35.46
CA ASN A 4 -5.18 10.30 34.64
C ASN A 4 -6.08 9.87 33.47
N ARG A 5 -7.38 9.66 33.70
CA ARG A 5 -8.34 9.35 32.62
C ARG A 5 -8.44 10.47 31.58
N ARG A 6 -8.38 11.74 32.01
CA ARG A 6 -8.41 12.90 31.10
C ARG A 6 -7.13 13.00 30.28
N TYR A 7 -5.97 12.73 30.89
CA TYR A 7 -4.68 12.67 30.21
C TYR A 7 -4.63 11.54 29.17
N GLN A 8 -5.01 10.31 29.54
CA GLN A 8 -5.06 9.18 28.62
C GLN A 8 -5.99 9.44 27.43
N ARG A 9 -7.19 9.99 27.68
CA ARG A 9 -8.11 10.37 26.59
C ARG A 9 -7.56 11.45 25.68
N ALA A 10 -6.77 12.38 26.22
CA ALA A 10 -6.13 13.42 25.41
C ALA A 10 -5.02 12.83 24.52
N ILE A 11 -4.26 11.84 25.03
CA ILE A 11 -3.31 11.06 24.23
C ILE A 11 -4.05 10.28 23.14
N ASP A 12 -5.04 9.46 23.49
CA ASP A 12 -5.78 8.62 22.54
C ASP A 12 -6.42 9.47 21.41
N ALA A 13 -6.94 10.65 21.77
CA ALA A 13 -7.53 11.57 20.79
C ALA A 13 -6.47 12.22 19.88
N LEU A 14 -5.31 12.59 20.43
CA LEU A 14 -4.20 13.14 19.65
C LEU A 14 -3.62 12.09 18.69
N GLU A 15 -3.31 10.91 19.21
CA GLU A 15 -2.82 9.77 18.43
C GLU A 15 -3.82 9.38 17.34
N GLY A 16 -5.09 9.16 17.70
CA GLY A 16 -6.12 8.78 16.74
C GLY A 16 -6.27 9.78 15.60
N LEU A 17 -6.18 11.09 15.89
CA LEU A 17 -6.21 12.14 14.87
C LEU A 17 -4.95 12.14 13.99
N VAL A 18 -3.76 11.95 14.57
CA VAL A 18 -2.51 11.91 13.80
C VAL A 18 -2.47 10.67 12.92
N VAL A 19 -2.82 9.50 13.46
CA VAL A 19 -2.87 8.22 12.74
C VAL A 19 -3.95 8.27 11.63
N ALA A 20 -5.16 8.74 11.94
CA ALA A 20 -6.21 8.92 10.94
C ALA A 20 -5.72 9.85 9.82
N ARG A 21 -5.03 10.94 10.18
CA ARG A 21 -4.50 11.89 9.21
C ARG A 21 -3.38 11.28 8.37
N MET A 22 -2.47 10.51 8.96
CA MET A 22 -1.46 9.76 8.23
C MET A 22 -2.10 8.80 7.23
N PHE A 23 -3.10 8.00 7.63
CA PHE A 23 -3.76 7.07 6.72
C PHE A 23 -4.59 7.75 5.64
N GLU A 24 -5.28 8.85 5.94
CA GLU A 24 -5.92 9.71 4.95
C GLU A 24 -4.90 10.21 3.92
N LEU A 25 -3.71 10.58 4.39
CA LEU A 25 -2.65 11.11 3.57
C LEU A 25 -1.91 10.02 2.81
N SER A 26 -1.71 8.81 3.33
CA SER A 26 -1.21 7.67 2.56
C SER A 26 -2.12 7.37 1.37
N LYS A 27 -3.44 7.56 1.54
CA LYS A 27 -4.40 7.44 0.43
C LYS A 27 -4.26 8.55 -0.63
N VAL A 28 -3.70 9.71 -0.27
CA VAL A 28 -3.44 10.85 -1.16
C VAL A 28 -2.01 10.80 -1.75
N ASN A 29 -1.00 10.39 -0.97
CA ASN A 29 0.39 10.13 -1.38
C ASN A 29 0.55 8.91 -2.30
N MET A 30 -0.54 8.17 -2.60
CA MET A 30 -0.55 7.24 -3.74
C MET A 30 -0.42 7.96 -5.09
N SER A 31 -0.53 9.30 -5.14
CA SER A 31 0.06 10.11 -6.21
C SER A 31 1.49 10.50 -5.82
N ASP A 32 2.46 9.83 -6.42
CA ASP A 32 3.91 10.06 -6.64
C ASP A 32 4.64 11.35 -6.20
N THR A 33 3.98 12.40 -5.71
CA THR A 33 4.64 13.49 -5.03
C THR A 33 5.02 13.00 -3.63
N GLY A 34 6.29 12.67 -3.42
CA GLY A 34 6.90 12.43 -2.11
C GLY A 34 6.89 13.67 -1.22
N ALA A 35 5.73 14.31 -1.06
CA ALA A 35 5.54 15.44 -0.18
C ALA A 35 5.83 14.97 1.25
N PRO A 36 6.76 15.64 1.96
CA PRO A 36 7.08 15.29 3.34
C PRO A 36 5.81 15.27 4.18
N ILE A 37 5.70 14.27 5.06
CA ILE A 37 4.57 14.11 5.99
C ILE A 37 4.32 15.41 6.79
N SER A 38 5.37 16.19 7.04
CA SER A 38 5.33 17.52 7.66
C SER A 38 4.43 18.52 6.92
N PHE A 39 4.59 18.69 5.60
CA PHE A 39 3.77 19.59 4.79
C PHE A 39 2.30 19.13 4.73
N ALA A 40 2.09 17.82 4.71
CA ALA A 40 0.78 17.20 4.60
C ALA A 40 -0.05 17.30 5.91
N LEU A 41 0.64 17.19 7.07
CA LEU A 41 0.07 17.51 8.38
C LEU A 41 -0.25 19.01 8.50
N GLN A 42 0.64 19.87 7.99
CA GLN A 42 0.51 21.33 8.08
C GLN A 42 -0.72 21.86 7.31
N ALA A 43 -0.96 21.35 6.09
CA ALA A 43 -2.03 21.81 5.19
C ALA A 43 -3.46 21.67 5.76
N ARG A 44 -3.69 20.84 6.79
CA ARG A 44 -5.00 20.71 7.48
C ARG A 44 -4.86 20.58 9.02
N SER A 45 -3.88 21.27 9.59
CA SER A 45 -3.40 21.09 10.98
C SER A 45 -4.34 21.52 12.12
N LYS A 46 -5.49 22.16 11.85
CA LYS A 46 -6.32 22.76 12.91
C LYS A 46 -6.80 21.76 13.98
N GLY A 47 -7.28 20.58 13.56
CA GLY A 47 -7.76 19.55 14.49
C GLY A 47 -6.64 18.94 15.33
N VAL A 48 -5.47 18.70 14.72
CA VAL A 48 -4.29 18.15 15.41
C VAL A 48 -3.70 19.18 16.38
N LYS A 49 -3.64 20.47 16.00
CA LYS A 49 -3.19 21.55 16.89
C LYS A 49 -4.09 21.70 18.12
N ALA A 50 -5.42 21.68 17.93
CA ALA A 50 -6.36 21.73 19.04
C ALA A 50 -6.26 20.49 19.95
N ALA A 51 -6.00 19.31 19.38
CA ALA A 51 -5.75 18.10 20.16
C ALA A 51 -4.42 18.16 20.94
N LEU A 52 -3.38 18.73 20.34
CA LEU A 52 -2.09 18.97 20.98
C LEU A 52 -2.22 19.91 22.18
N GLU A 53 -2.96 21.01 22.03
CA GLU A 53 -3.25 21.95 23.13
C GLU A 53 -3.94 21.24 24.29
N ARG A 54 -5.00 20.46 24.00
CA ARG A 54 -5.71 19.66 25.01
C ARG A 54 -4.82 18.63 25.70
N TYR A 55 -3.89 18.01 24.96
CA TYR A 55 -2.88 17.13 25.52
C TYR A 55 -1.94 17.91 26.46
N ASN A 56 -1.38 19.04 26.02
CA ASN A 56 -0.43 19.84 26.79
C ASN A 56 -1.06 20.41 28.08
N GLU A 57 -2.34 20.78 28.03
CA GLU A 57 -3.13 21.16 29.21
C GLU A 57 -3.28 19.99 30.19
N ALA A 58 -3.64 18.81 29.69
CA ALA A 58 -3.82 17.62 30.51
C ALA A 58 -2.48 17.14 31.10
N ALA A 59 -1.40 17.22 30.34
CA ALA A 59 -0.03 16.89 30.74
C ALA A 59 0.46 17.80 31.88
N ALA A 60 0.21 19.11 31.78
CA ALA A 60 0.56 20.07 32.84
C ALA A 60 -0.25 19.86 34.13
N ALA A 61 -1.49 19.38 34.03
CA ALA A 61 -2.37 19.13 35.18
C ALA A 61 -2.05 17.85 35.97
N MET A 62 -1.12 17.01 35.46
CA MET A 62 -0.67 15.78 36.12
C MET A 62 0.29 16.07 37.29
N THR A 63 0.48 15.09 38.16
CA THR A 63 1.40 15.17 39.30
C THR A 63 2.22 13.88 39.35
N PRO A 64 3.50 13.90 38.97
CA PRO A 64 4.26 15.04 38.42
C PRO A 64 3.74 15.51 37.05
N PRO A 65 3.99 16.78 36.65
CA PRO A 65 3.68 17.26 35.31
C PRO A 65 4.36 16.39 34.24
N ARG A 66 3.65 16.14 33.13
CA ARG A 66 4.17 15.34 32.01
C ARG A 66 4.78 16.23 30.93
N THR A 67 5.65 15.63 30.12
CA THR A 67 6.32 16.29 28.99
C THR A 67 5.29 16.85 28.01
N GLN A 68 5.36 18.15 27.78
CA GLN A 68 4.58 18.82 26.75
C GLN A 68 5.22 18.60 25.38
N LEU A 69 4.38 18.49 24.35
CA LEU A 69 4.82 18.21 22.99
C LEU A 69 4.76 19.47 22.13
N SER A 70 5.79 19.65 21.31
CA SER A 70 5.80 20.65 20.24
C SER A 70 5.19 20.08 18.95
N TRP A 71 4.90 20.97 18.00
CA TRP A 71 4.40 20.55 16.69
C TRP A 71 5.45 19.73 15.91
N GLU A 72 6.72 20.09 16.02
CA GLU A 72 7.84 19.38 15.40
C GLU A 72 7.92 17.94 15.92
N GLN A 73 7.78 17.75 17.24
CA GLN A 73 7.77 16.41 17.85
C GLN A 73 6.60 15.55 17.37
N ILE A 74 5.42 16.15 17.14
CA ILE A 74 4.28 15.42 16.54
C ILE A 74 4.61 14.95 15.13
N VAL A 75 5.28 15.80 14.33
CA VAL A 75 5.66 15.46 12.97
C VAL A 75 6.68 14.32 12.97
N ASP A 76 7.65 14.36 13.87
CA ASP A 76 8.65 13.30 14.02
C ASP A 76 8.03 11.98 14.50
N TYR A 77 7.12 12.04 15.48
CA TYR A 77 6.39 10.85 15.94
C TYR A 77 5.44 10.30 14.89
N ALA A 78 4.84 11.15 14.07
CA ALA A 78 4.04 10.70 12.93
C ALA A 78 4.93 10.00 11.90
N PHE A 79 6.11 10.54 11.60
CA PHE A 79 7.04 9.90 10.66
C PHE A 79 7.44 8.49 11.09
N LEU A 80 7.64 8.28 12.39
CA LEU A 80 8.18 7.05 12.96
C LEU A 80 7.11 6.10 13.52
N ALA A 81 5.83 6.50 13.49
CA ALA A 81 4.72 5.82 14.15
C ALA A 81 4.92 5.64 15.68
N ASP A 82 5.51 6.64 16.34
CA ASP A 82 6.02 6.57 17.71
C ASP A 82 5.04 7.05 18.80
N PHE A 83 3.74 7.17 18.49
CA PHE A 83 2.76 7.67 19.46
C PHE A 83 2.57 6.75 20.68
N ASP A 84 2.82 5.45 20.54
CA ASP A 84 2.77 4.48 21.63
C ASP A 84 3.73 4.83 22.79
N LEU A 85 4.81 5.58 22.51
CA LEU A 85 5.78 6.03 23.53
C LEU A 85 5.20 7.10 24.46
N LEU A 86 4.10 7.75 24.08
CA LEU A 86 3.42 8.75 24.92
C LEU A 86 2.49 8.09 25.93
N ARG A 87 2.18 6.80 25.77
CA ARG A 87 1.37 6.05 26.72
C ARG A 87 2.22 5.74 27.95
N ASP A 88 1.69 6.10 29.12
CA ASP A 88 2.28 5.67 30.40
C ASP A 88 2.20 4.14 30.49
N GLY A 89 3.30 3.46 30.18
CA GLY A 89 3.53 2.07 30.55
C GLY A 89 3.81 1.91 32.05
N ARG A 90 3.91 0.67 32.54
CA ARG A 90 4.36 0.41 33.92
C ARG A 90 5.79 0.89 34.16
N GLU A 91 6.58 1.03 33.11
CA GLU A 91 7.97 1.47 33.10
C GLU A 91 8.17 2.46 31.96
N ASP A 92 8.88 3.57 32.24
CA ASP A 92 9.17 4.59 31.23
C ASP A 92 10.34 4.14 30.36
N ILE A 93 10.01 3.47 29.26
CA ILE A 93 11.00 2.97 28.29
C ILE A 93 11.56 4.06 27.38
N ARG A 94 11.09 5.32 27.46
CA ARG A 94 11.53 6.38 26.54
C ARG A 94 13.00 6.75 26.69
N GLY A 95 13.66 6.36 27.79
CA GLY A 95 15.10 6.53 27.95
C GLY A 95 15.93 5.44 27.28
N GLU A 96 15.30 4.33 26.90
CA GLU A 96 16.01 3.18 26.37
C GLU A 96 16.54 3.43 24.94
N PRO A 97 17.77 3.01 24.61
CA PRO A 97 18.35 3.22 23.29
C PRO A 97 17.50 2.65 22.15
N TRP A 98 16.86 1.50 22.36
CA TRP A 98 15.98 0.84 21.39
C TRP A 98 14.61 1.51 21.25
N ALA A 99 14.19 2.30 22.24
CA ALA A 99 12.95 3.07 22.22
C ALA A 99 13.15 4.50 21.65
N GLN A 100 14.38 4.88 21.33
CA GLN A 100 14.63 6.12 20.59
C GLN A 100 14.29 5.96 19.10
N PRO A 101 13.80 7.03 18.44
CA PRO A 101 13.69 7.13 16.98
C PRO A 101 14.82 6.47 16.19
N ALA A 102 16.06 6.87 16.48
CA ALA A 102 17.25 6.37 15.80
C ALA A 102 17.49 4.88 16.07
N GLY A 103 17.22 4.42 17.30
CA GLY A 103 17.37 3.02 17.69
C GLY A 103 16.37 2.11 16.98
N ARG A 104 15.10 2.51 16.90
CA ARG A 104 14.09 1.77 16.12
C ARG A 104 14.42 1.71 14.64
N LEU A 105 14.83 2.85 14.05
CA LEU A 105 15.23 2.87 12.64
C LEU A 105 16.43 1.93 12.39
N ALA A 106 17.43 1.95 13.27
CA ALA A 106 18.58 1.06 13.20
C ALA A 106 18.17 -0.42 13.36
N MET A 107 17.26 -0.73 14.28
CA MET A 107 16.72 -2.09 14.44
C MET A 107 15.94 -2.55 13.21
N ASP A 108 15.05 -1.72 12.66
CA ASP A 108 14.29 -2.05 11.45
C ASP A 108 15.22 -2.31 10.26
N GLN A 109 16.24 -1.48 10.07
CA GLN A 109 17.28 -1.71 9.07
C GLN A 109 18.07 -3.00 9.35
N HIS A 110 18.47 -3.24 10.59
CA HIS A 110 19.20 -4.44 10.97
C HIS A 110 18.39 -5.71 10.69
N PHE A 111 17.11 -5.75 11.09
CA PHE A 111 16.24 -6.90 10.83
C PHE A 111 15.90 -7.06 9.35
N LYS A 112 15.76 -5.97 8.59
CA LYS A 112 15.63 -6.03 7.12
C LYS A 112 16.86 -6.65 6.47
N LEU A 113 18.06 -6.30 6.93
CA LEU A 113 19.31 -6.88 6.44
C LEU A 113 19.44 -8.35 6.82
N LEU A 114 19.16 -8.71 8.07
CA LEU A 114 19.20 -10.11 8.52
C LEU A 114 18.27 -11.02 7.72
N ARG A 115 17.10 -10.50 7.32
CA ARG A 115 16.08 -11.27 6.59
C ARG A 115 16.10 -11.04 5.07
N ALA A 116 17.09 -10.32 4.56
CA ALA A 116 17.18 -10.01 3.14
C ALA A 116 17.30 -11.28 2.29
N ASP A 117 18.13 -12.24 2.72
CA ASP A 117 18.33 -13.49 1.99
C ASP A 117 17.07 -14.36 1.96
N GLU A 118 16.30 -14.38 3.05
CA GLU A 118 15.01 -15.06 3.12
C GLU A 118 13.98 -14.44 2.17
N GLU A 119 13.94 -13.10 2.13
CA GLU A 119 13.06 -12.38 1.22
C GLU A 119 13.48 -12.58 -0.24
N ILE A 120 14.78 -12.63 -0.56
CA ILE A 120 15.26 -12.97 -1.90
C ILE A 120 14.81 -14.39 -2.29
N ALA A 121 14.96 -15.37 -1.39
CA ALA A 121 14.50 -16.74 -1.64
C ALA A 121 12.99 -16.81 -1.87
N ARG A 122 12.20 -16.05 -1.09
CA ARG A 122 10.75 -15.96 -1.26
C ARG A 122 10.37 -15.28 -2.58
N LEU A 123 10.99 -14.15 -2.90
CA LEU A 123 10.73 -13.42 -4.15
C LEU A 123 11.07 -14.27 -5.38
N ASN A 124 12.07 -15.15 -5.28
CA ASN A 124 12.37 -16.11 -6.33
C ASN A 124 11.21 -17.10 -6.60
N LEU A 125 10.28 -17.30 -5.66
CA LEU A 125 9.07 -18.10 -5.88
C LEU A 125 7.86 -17.24 -6.27
N GLU A 126 7.71 -16.07 -5.65
CA GLU A 126 6.56 -15.19 -5.87
C GLU A 126 6.60 -14.48 -7.23
N ILE A 127 7.78 -14.12 -7.73
CA ILE A 127 7.91 -13.47 -9.04
C ILE A 127 7.37 -14.37 -10.17
N PRO A 128 7.78 -15.65 -10.28
CA PRO A 128 7.20 -16.56 -11.27
C PRO A 128 5.69 -16.71 -11.12
N ARG A 129 5.19 -16.87 -9.88
CA ARG A 129 3.74 -16.97 -9.62
C ARG A 129 2.99 -15.75 -10.13
N LEU A 130 3.52 -14.56 -9.90
CA LEU A 130 2.93 -13.32 -10.38
C LEU A 130 2.95 -13.26 -11.92
N VAL A 131 4.06 -13.64 -12.56
CA VAL A 131 4.17 -13.68 -14.03
C VAL A 131 3.17 -14.67 -14.63
N THR A 132 3.11 -15.89 -14.11
CA THR A 132 2.15 -16.91 -14.53
C THR A 132 0.71 -16.43 -14.34
N HIS A 133 0.39 -15.85 -13.17
CA HIS A 133 -0.94 -15.31 -12.91
C HIS A 133 -1.34 -14.23 -13.92
N MET A 134 -0.42 -13.31 -14.27
CA MET A 134 -0.70 -12.27 -15.27
C MET A 134 -0.96 -12.86 -16.66
N ALA A 135 -0.21 -13.89 -17.07
CA ALA A 135 -0.37 -14.56 -18.35
C ALA A 135 -1.68 -15.36 -18.42
N ASP A 136 -2.00 -16.11 -17.36
CA ASP A 136 -3.23 -16.90 -17.26
C ASP A 136 -4.48 -15.99 -17.23
N GLU A 137 -4.41 -14.88 -16.50
CA GLU A 137 -5.49 -13.89 -16.47
C GLU A 137 -5.74 -13.27 -17.86
N ASP A 138 -4.70 -12.89 -18.61
CA ASP A 138 -4.89 -12.34 -19.96
C ASP A 138 -5.49 -13.39 -20.91
N ARG A 139 -5.03 -14.65 -20.84
CA ARG A 139 -5.60 -15.77 -21.63
C ARG A 139 -7.06 -16.02 -21.29
N PHE A 140 -7.41 -16.02 -20.00
CA PHE A 140 -8.78 -16.16 -19.52
C PHE A 140 -9.68 -15.04 -20.07
N LEU A 141 -9.24 -13.79 -19.98
CA LEU A 141 -10.01 -12.65 -20.47
C LEU A 141 -10.16 -12.68 -22.01
N ILE A 142 -9.13 -13.06 -22.76
CA ILE A 142 -9.21 -13.26 -24.23
C ILE A 142 -10.23 -14.34 -24.58
N TYR A 143 -10.20 -15.47 -23.86
CA TYR A 143 -11.12 -16.57 -24.07
C TYR A 143 -12.57 -16.10 -23.89
N HIS A 144 -12.87 -15.43 -22.78
CA HIS A 144 -14.21 -14.95 -22.48
C HIS A 144 -14.68 -13.83 -23.41
N GLU A 145 -13.79 -12.90 -23.80
CA GLU A 145 -14.08 -11.88 -24.82
C GLU A 145 -14.55 -12.53 -26.13
N ARG A 146 -13.81 -13.54 -26.61
CA ARG A 146 -14.14 -14.27 -27.85
C ARG A 146 -15.41 -15.11 -27.71
N ARG A 147 -15.59 -15.79 -26.57
CA ARG A 147 -16.78 -16.62 -26.29
C ARG A 147 -18.05 -15.77 -26.31
N LEU A 148 -18.08 -14.67 -25.54
CA LEU A 148 -19.23 -13.77 -25.45
C LEU A 148 -19.58 -13.11 -26.78
N THR A 149 -18.57 -12.80 -27.60
CA THR A 149 -18.79 -12.29 -28.97
C THR A 149 -19.52 -13.31 -29.84
N ARG A 150 -19.15 -14.59 -29.76
CA ARG A 150 -19.81 -15.68 -30.51
C ARG A 150 -21.23 -15.96 -30.01
N GLU A 151 -21.46 -15.84 -28.71
CA GLU A 151 -22.77 -16.03 -28.07
C GLU A 151 -23.74 -14.86 -28.33
N GLY A 152 -23.32 -13.82 -29.04
CA GLY A 152 -24.17 -12.68 -29.36
C GLY A 152 -24.37 -11.71 -28.20
N ASN A 153 -23.45 -11.67 -27.23
CA ASN A 153 -23.45 -10.69 -26.14
C ASN A 153 -22.31 -9.66 -26.30
N PRO A 154 -22.39 -8.76 -27.31
CA PRO A 154 -21.31 -7.83 -27.62
C PRO A 154 -21.10 -6.77 -26.53
N ALA A 155 -22.15 -6.43 -25.77
CA ALA A 155 -22.04 -5.45 -24.69
C ALA A 155 -21.16 -5.97 -23.55
N LEU A 156 -21.35 -7.22 -23.14
CA LEU A 156 -20.52 -7.84 -22.11
C LEU A 156 -19.11 -8.14 -22.63
N ALA A 157 -18.97 -8.60 -23.87
CA ALA A 157 -17.67 -8.79 -24.51
C ALA A 157 -16.85 -7.49 -24.53
N HIS A 158 -17.49 -6.35 -24.83
CA HIS A 158 -16.83 -5.03 -24.78
C HIS A 158 -16.35 -4.68 -23.37
N GLN A 159 -17.14 -4.96 -22.33
CA GLN A 159 -16.72 -4.73 -20.94
C GLN A 159 -15.52 -5.60 -20.55
N VAL A 160 -15.51 -6.88 -20.97
CA VAL A 160 -14.36 -7.78 -20.76
C VAL A 160 -13.12 -7.27 -21.48
N ALA A 161 -13.25 -6.82 -22.74
CA ALA A 161 -12.15 -6.24 -23.50
C ALA A 161 -11.60 -4.97 -22.82
N ALA A 162 -12.48 -4.07 -22.37
CA ALA A 162 -12.09 -2.85 -21.66
C ALA A 162 -11.34 -3.18 -20.34
N HIS A 163 -11.83 -4.17 -19.58
CA HIS A 163 -11.18 -4.63 -18.36
C HIS A 163 -9.80 -5.24 -18.64
N ARG A 164 -9.70 -6.10 -19.66
CA ARG A 164 -8.45 -6.69 -20.11
C ARG A 164 -7.42 -5.62 -20.51
N MET A 165 -7.84 -4.60 -21.25
CA MET A 165 -6.94 -3.48 -21.61
C MET A 165 -6.42 -2.74 -20.38
N GLU A 166 -7.28 -2.53 -19.36
CA GLU A 166 -6.85 -1.92 -18.10
C GLU A 166 -5.84 -2.81 -17.35
N ARG A 167 -6.10 -4.11 -17.24
CA ARG A 167 -5.16 -5.08 -16.64
C ARG A 167 -3.82 -5.10 -17.38
N GLY A 168 -3.85 -5.12 -18.71
CA GLY A 168 -2.64 -5.07 -19.55
C GLY A 168 -1.75 -3.86 -19.27
N ARG A 169 -2.34 -2.69 -18.98
CA ARG A 169 -1.58 -1.47 -18.61
C ARG A 169 -0.85 -1.63 -17.27
N PHE A 170 -1.51 -2.20 -16.27
CA PHE A 170 -0.88 -2.46 -14.97
C PHE A 170 0.17 -3.56 -15.07
N ASN A 171 -0.14 -4.64 -15.78
CA ASN A 171 0.79 -5.76 -15.99
C ASN A 171 2.05 -5.28 -16.72
N ALA A 172 1.95 -4.39 -17.71
CA ALA A 172 3.11 -3.78 -18.36
C ALA A 172 4.02 -3.03 -17.37
N LEU A 173 3.45 -2.25 -16.45
CA LEU A 173 4.22 -1.55 -15.40
C LEU A 173 4.86 -2.53 -14.41
N HIS A 174 4.11 -3.55 -13.97
CA HIS A 174 4.64 -4.59 -13.09
C HIS A 174 5.83 -5.28 -13.75
N MET A 175 5.70 -5.61 -15.02
CA MET A 175 6.75 -6.30 -15.75
C MET A 175 7.99 -5.44 -15.96
N GLU A 176 7.86 -4.14 -16.26
CA GLU A 176 9.01 -3.23 -16.29
C GLU A 176 9.81 -3.25 -14.97
N ARG A 177 9.10 -3.30 -13.84
CA ARG A 177 9.73 -3.40 -12.51
C ARG A 177 10.38 -4.77 -12.31
N LEU A 178 9.71 -5.86 -12.71
CA LEU A 178 10.26 -7.21 -12.63
C LEU A 178 11.52 -7.38 -13.49
N VAL A 179 11.62 -6.72 -14.65
CA VAL A 179 12.86 -6.68 -15.45
C VAL A 179 14.00 -6.04 -14.68
N LYS A 180 13.74 -4.93 -13.98
CA LYS A 180 14.77 -4.27 -13.15
C LYS A 180 15.22 -5.21 -12.04
N LEU A 181 14.26 -5.84 -11.34
CA LEU A 181 14.55 -6.82 -10.28
C LEU A 181 15.31 -8.05 -10.79
N SER A 182 15.08 -8.48 -12.03
CA SER A 182 15.80 -9.62 -12.61
C SER A 182 17.31 -9.41 -12.67
N LYS A 183 17.76 -8.14 -12.71
CA LYS A 183 19.18 -7.78 -12.80
C LYS A 183 19.89 -7.75 -11.45
N GLU A 184 19.15 -7.91 -10.35
CA GLU A 184 19.71 -7.89 -9.00
C GLU A 184 20.41 -9.22 -8.66
N PRO A 185 21.47 -9.19 -7.82
CA PRO A 185 22.15 -10.40 -7.37
C PRO A 185 21.19 -11.36 -6.66
N GLY A 186 21.28 -12.65 -6.96
CA GLY A 186 20.44 -13.69 -6.35
C GLY A 186 19.08 -13.91 -7.01
N CYS A 187 18.76 -13.20 -8.09
CA CYS A 187 17.59 -13.51 -8.92
C CYS A 187 17.86 -14.70 -9.83
N HIS A 188 17.05 -15.76 -9.72
CA HIS A 188 17.17 -16.96 -10.56
C HIS A 188 16.15 -17.01 -11.71
N ASN A 189 15.23 -16.05 -11.78
CA ASN A 189 14.07 -16.08 -12.68
C ASN A 189 14.25 -15.29 -13.97
N GLN A 190 15.49 -15.00 -14.34
CA GLN A 190 15.78 -14.06 -15.41
C GLN A 190 15.27 -14.51 -16.79
N SER A 191 15.31 -15.82 -17.06
CA SER A 191 14.75 -16.44 -18.26
C SER A 191 13.21 -16.42 -18.29
N LEU A 192 12.56 -16.60 -17.15
CA LEU A 192 11.10 -16.58 -17.03
C LEU A 192 10.54 -15.14 -17.15
N ILE A 193 11.25 -14.18 -16.59
CA ILE A 193 10.92 -12.76 -16.73
C ILE A 193 11.12 -12.34 -18.19
N SER A 194 12.18 -12.80 -18.86
CA SER A 194 12.42 -12.49 -20.27
C SER A 194 11.45 -13.20 -21.23
N SER A 195 11.01 -14.43 -20.93
CA SER A 195 9.95 -15.08 -21.70
C SER A 195 8.61 -14.37 -21.51
N GLY A 196 8.28 -13.94 -20.29
CA GLY A 196 7.12 -13.09 -20.02
C GLY A 196 7.17 -11.81 -20.86
N LEU A 197 8.34 -11.17 -21.02
CA LEU A 197 8.52 -9.99 -21.89
C LEU A 197 8.16 -10.24 -23.36
N SER A 198 8.40 -11.45 -23.86
CA SER A 198 8.03 -11.81 -25.23
C SER A 198 6.51 -11.89 -25.42
N GLU A 199 5.77 -12.36 -24.40
CA GLU A 199 4.30 -12.31 -24.36
C GLU A 199 3.78 -10.85 -24.18
N ILE A 200 4.57 -9.97 -23.53
CA ILE A 200 4.23 -8.57 -23.20
C ILE A 200 4.39 -7.59 -24.36
N ALA A 201 5.27 -7.83 -25.32
CA ALA A 201 5.40 -6.98 -26.51
C ALA A 201 4.03 -6.78 -27.20
N ASP A 202 3.14 -7.74 -27.04
CA ASP A 202 1.79 -7.75 -27.59
C ASP A 202 0.77 -7.00 -26.68
N TRP A 203 1.04 -6.83 -25.37
CA TRP A 203 0.19 -6.05 -24.44
C TRP A 203 0.38 -4.54 -24.58
N GLY A 204 1.63 -4.07 -24.69
CA GLY A 204 1.97 -2.65 -24.80
C GLY A 204 1.56 -2.01 -26.14
N VAL A 205 1.61 -2.79 -27.23
CA VAL A 205 1.14 -2.38 -28.56
C VAL A 205 -0.39 -2.27 -28.61
N ARG A 206 -1.11 -3.15 -27.89
CA ARG A 206 -2.59 -3.16 -27.86
C ARG A 206 -3.25 -2.10 -26.98
N CYS A 207 -2.61 -1.66 -25.89
CA CYS A 207 -3.31 -0.90 -24.85
C CYS A 207 -3.18 0.64 -24.91
N GLY A 208 -2.30 1.16 -25.77
CA GLY A 208 -2.00 2.59 -25.88
C GLY A 208 -1.33 3.17 -24.62
N ARG A 209 -0.23 3.92 -24.77
CA ARG A 209 0.43 4.57 -23.62
C ARG A 209 -0.51 5.64 -23.06
N THR A 210 -0.93 5.50 -21.80
CA THR A 210 -1.70 6.53 -21.09
C THR A 210 -0.88 7.11 -19.94
N SER A 211 -1.11 8.40 -19.66
CA SER A 211 -0.36 9.12 -18.63
C SER A 211 -0.71 8.63 -17.22
N ARG A 212 0.30 8.64 -16.32
CA ARG A 212 0.27 8.12 -14.94
C ARG A 212 -0.91 8.62 -14.08
N ASN A 213 -1.43 9.81 -14.37
CA ASN A 213 -2.53 10.44 -13.61
C ASN A 213 -3.90 9.82 -13.88
N GLU A 214 -4.09 9.19 -15.05
CA GLU A 214 -5.37 8.56 -15.42
C GLU A 214 -5.56 7.21 -14.73
N SER A 215 -4.46 6.49 -14.47
CA SER A 215 -4.42 5.17 -13.83
C SER A 215 -4.89 5.18 -12.37
N ASN A 216 -4.59 6.26 -11.63
CA ASN A 216 -4.92 6.37 -10.19
C ASN A 216 -6.42 6.62 -9.92
N LYS A 217 -7.13 7.31 -10.81
CA LYS A 217 -8.58 7.53 -10.67
C LYS A 217 -9.36 6.24 -10.89
N ARG A 218 -8.89 5.37 -11.79
CA ARG A 218 -9.54 4.11 -12.15
C ARG A 218 -9.37 2.99 -11.10
N LEU A 219 -8.36 3.08 -10.24
CA LEU A 219 -8.06 2.06 -9.21
C LEU A 219 -9.18 1.83 -8.16
N LYS A 220 -10.08 2.81 -7.93
CA LYS A 220 -11.23 2.65 -7.02
C LYS A 220 -12.42 1.98 -7.70
N ASP A 221 -12.65 2.30 -8.97
CA ASP A 221 -13.68 1.65 -9.79
C ASP A 221 -13.29 0.19 -10.09
N TYR A 222 -11.99 -0.04 -10.26
CA TYR A 222 -11.32 -1.33 -10.48
C TYR A 222 -11.79 -2.44 -9.51
N LYS A 223 -11.72 -2.26 -8.19
CA LYS A 223 -12.11 -3.34 -7.25
C LYS A 223 -13.59 -3.77 -7.40
N ARG A 224 -14.46 -2.84 -7.77
CA ARG A 224 -15.91 -3.07 -7.90
C ARG A 224 -16.27 -3.67 -9.26
N THR A 225 -15.55 -3.31 -10.33
CA THR A 225 -15.73 -3.85 -11.68
C THR A 225 -15.09 -5.23 -11.84
N THR A 226 -13.88 -5.43 -11.33
CA THR A 226 -13.17 -6.72 -11.32
C THR A 226 -14.03 -7.81 -10.69
N THR A 227 -14.50 -7.62 -9.46
CA THR A 227 -15.31 -8.62 -8.75
C THR A 227 -16.57 -8.99 -9.54
N ARG A 228 -17.25 -7.99 -10.14
CA ARG A 228 -18.46 -8.24 -10.94
C ARG A 228 -18.20 -8.95 -12.27
N ILE A 229 -17.08 -8.65 -12.93
CA ILE A 229 -16.73 -9.31 -14.19
C ILE A 229 -16.41 -10.78 -13.89
N TYR A 230 -15.54 -11.06 -12.92
CA TYR A 230 -15.18 -12.44 -12.58
C TYR A 230 -16.38 -13.25 -12.08
N THR A 231 -17.27 -12.69 -11.24
CA THR A 231 -18.48 -13.42 -10.82
C THR A 231 -19.41 -13.73 -12.00
N VAL A 232 -19.57 -12.81 -12.95
CA VAL A 232 -20.42 -13.04 -14.14
C VAL A 232 -19.78 -14.05 -15.10
N LEU A 233 -18.45 -14.09 -15.18
CA LEU A 233 -17.72 -15.07 -15.99
C LEU A 233 -17.72 -16.47 -15.35
N ASP A 234 -17.64 -16.56 -14.02
CA ASP A 234 -17.71 -17.81 -13.23
C ASP A 234 -19.14 -18.36 -13.12
N GLU A 235 -20.18 -17.53 -13.00
CA GLU A 235 -21.59 -17.96 -12.97
C GLU A 235 -22.02 -18.67 -14.27
N GLY A 236 -21.24 -18.57 -15.34
CA GLY A 236 -21.41 -19.30 -16.59
C GLY A 236 -20.64 -20.61 -16.69
N GLN A 237 -19.84 -20.99 -15.69
CA GLN A 237 -19.08 -22.23 -15.65
C GLN A 237 -19.31 -22.98 -14.35
N GLY A 238 -20.13 -24.04 -14.41
CA GLY A 238 -19.92 -25.17 -13.51
C GLY A 238 -18.48 -25.65 -13.66
N TYR A 239 -17.79 -25.82 -12.54
CA TYR A 239 -16.40 -26.25 -12.44
C TYR A 239 -16.08 -27.47 -13.33
N GLU A 240 -15.58 -27.23 -14.55
CA GLU A 240 -14.97 -28.25 -15.40
C GLU A 240 -13.60 -27.77 -15.89
N LEU A 241 -12.67 -27.52 -14.97
CA LEU A 241 -11.24 -27.46 -15.28
C LEU A 241 -10.41 -27.96 -14.10
N LEU A 242 -10.53 -29.26 -13.80
CA LEU A 242 -9.48 -30.06 -13.16
C LEU A 242 -9.59 -31.51 -13.67
N ASN A 243 -8.87 -31.81 -14.75
CA ASN A 243 -8.10 -33.04 -14.99
C ASN A 243 -7.18 -32.84 -16.19
#